data_AF-A0A7S2N0B1-F1
#
_entry.id   AF-A0A7S2N0B1-F1
#
_cell.length_a   1.000
_cell.length_b   1.000
_cell.length_c   1.000
_cell.angle_alpha   90.00
_cell.angle_beta   90.00
_cell.angle_gamma   90.00
#
_symmetry.space_group_name_H-M   'P 1'
#
loop_
_entity.id
_entity.type
_entity.pdbx_description
1 polymer ?
#
loop_
_entity_poly.entity_id
_entity_poly.type
_entity_poly.pdbx_seq_one_letter_code
_entity_poly.pdbx_strand_id
1 'polypeptide(L)'
;DYWKLLPYYQPSISDPEKDLDVKRVLFAFFPTYRDSPLKPMWSRVLAVGDASGIQSPLSFGGFGALTRHLERLSDGISEALEADCLHKDDLAEINAYTPNLSAAWMFQKAMSVRMGQNVDPKFVNRLLATNFDLMDKMGIDTIKPFLQDVIRIDGLFGSLSRAFVADPLFMPQIVSHVGIPALVDWMGHVGMMGLYTALHSGVTPVIKPFVKNMKNDRARFQWNRRMEAWKFGSGCDYILPR
;
A
#
# COMPACT_ATOMS: atom_id res chain seq x y z
N ASP A 1 4.41 30.00 -6.72
CA ASP A 1 4.03 29.63 -8.10
C ASP A 1 2.57 29.26 -8.27
N TYR A 2 1.96 28.46 -7.38
CA TYR A 2 0.56 28.02 -7.51
C TYR A 2 -0.44 29.14 -7.86
N TRP A 3 -0.47 30.25 -7.10
CA TRP A 3 -1.40 31.36 -7.38
C TRP A 3 -1.22 31.98 -8.76
N LYS A 4 0.02 32.11 -9.24
CA LYS A 4 0.31 32.63 -10.59
C LYS A 4 -0.15 31.67 -11.69
N LEU A 5 -0.12 30.37 -11.40
CA LEU A 5 -0.52 29.31 -12.34
C LEU A 5 -2.01 28.97 -12.24
N LEU A 6 -2.71 29.43 -11.20
CA LEU A 6 -4.11 29.10 -10.96
C LEU A 6 -5.03 29.39 -12.15
N PRO A 7 -4.89 30.51 -12.89
CA PRO A 7 -5.69 30.75 -14.09
C PRO A 7 -5.53 29.70 -15.20
N TYR A 8 -4.38 29.02 -15.28
CA TYR A 8 -4.18 27.92 -16.23
C TYR A 8 -4.92 26.65 -15.81
N TYR A 9 -4.98 26.37 -14.50
CA TYR A 9 -5.65 25.17 -13.96
C TYR A 9 -7.16 25.35 -13.83
N GLN A 10 -7.61 26.58 -13.56
CA GLN A 10 -9.00 26.93 -13.37
C GLN A 10 -9.30 28.19 -14.20
N PRO A 11 -9.64 28.04 -15.49
CA PRO A 11 -9.81 29.16 -16.42
C PRO A 11 -10.92 30.16 -16.03
N SER A 12 -11.81 29.79 -15.10
CA SER A 12 -12.81 30.68 -14.52
C SER A 12 -12.23 31.71 -13.55
N ILE A 13 -10.96 31.59 -13.18
CA ILE A 13 -10.22 32.52 -12.31
C ILE A 13 -9.19 33.22 -13.20
N SER A 14 -9.34 34.52 -13.40
CA SER A 14 -8.44 35.34 -14.21
C SER A 14 -7.41 36.08 -13.36
N ASP A 15 -7.84 36.56 -12.20
CA ASP A 15 -7.04 37.28 -11.22
C ASP A 15 -7.37 36.72 -9.82
N PRO A 16 -6.55 35.81 -9.27
CA PRO A 16 -6.79 35.19 -7.97
C PRO A 16 -6.97 36.19 -6.82
N GLU A 17 -6.45 37.41 -6.92
CA GLU A 17 -6.60 38.43 -5.88
C GLU A 17 -7.99 39.08 -5.90
N LYS A 18 -8.67 39.10 -7.05
CA LYS A 18 -10.00 39.70 -7.22
C LYS A 18 -11.11 38.67 -7.28
N ASP A 19 -10.83 37.54 -7.92
CA ASP A 19 -11.83 36.52 -8.23
C ASP A 19 -12.04 35.54 -7.06
N LEU A 20 -11.12 35.50 -6.09
CA LEU A 20 -11.23 34.64 -4.92
C LEU A 20 -11.49 35.41 -3.64
N ASP A 21 -12.60 35.06 -3.00
CA ASP A 21 -12.92 35.46 -1.63
C ASP A 21 -12.36 34.40 -0.64
N VAL A 22 -11.08 34.52 -0.30
CA VAL A 22 -10.38 33.57 0.58
C VAL A 22 -10.95 33.64 2.00
N LYS A 23 -11.81 32.68 2.36
CA LYS A 23 -12.45 32.63 3.69
C LYS A 23 -11.53 32.11 4.80
N ARG A 24 -10.83 31.01 4.54
CA ARG A 24 -9.95 30.34 5.51
C ARG A 24 -8.98 29.41 4.81
N VAL A 25 -7.84 29.16 5.45
CA VAL A 25 -6.92 28.10 5.05
C VAL A 25 -7.30 26.82 5.80
N LEU A 26 -7.52 25.73 5.07
CA LEU A 26 -7.75 24.41 5.66
C LEU A 26 -6.42 23.66 5.71
N PHE A 27 -6.03 23.25 6.92
CA PHE A 27 -4.93 22.31 7.11
C PHE A 27 -5.52 20.93 7.40
N ALA A 28 -5.06 19.92 6.68
CA ALA A 28 -5.42 18.53 6.89
C ALA A 28 -4.16 17.73 7.22
N PHE A 29 -4.31 16.75 8.10
CA PHE A 29 -3.26 15.79 8.43
C PHE A 29 -3.86 14.39 8.37
N PHE A 30 -3.18 13.50 7.65
CA PHE A 30 -3.57 12.09 7.52
C PHE A 30 -2.56 11.26 8.32
N PRO A 31 -2.94 10.72 9.50
CA PRO A 31 -2.06 9.83 10.23
C PRO A 31 -1.89 8.54 9.44
N THR A 32 -0.64 8.17 9.15
CA THR A 32 -0.30 6.86 8.59
C THR A 32 0.57 6.08 9.56
N TYR A 33 0.37 4.77 9.58
CA TYR A 33 1.12 3.84 10.43
C TYR A 33 2.07 3.03 9.56
N ARG A 34 3.36 3.03 9.92
CA ARG A 34 4.36 2.17 9.29
C ARG A 34 4.04 0.69 9.54
N ASP A 35 3.66 0.37 10.78
CA ASP A 35 3.27 -0.98 11.19
C ASP A 35 1.77 -1.19 10.97
N SER A 36 1.38 -1.19 9.70
CA SER A 36 0.00 -1.43 9.24
C SER A 36 -0.11 -2.81 8.55
N PRO A 37 -1.23 -3.54 8.72
CA PRO A 37 -2.46 -3.18 9.44
C PRO A 37 -2.32 -3.26 10.97
N LEU A 38 -3.05 -2.40 11.69
CA LEU A 38 -3.05 -2.37 13.15
C LEU A 38 -3.70 -3.63 13.73
N LYS A 39 -2.98 -4.26 14.67
CA LYS A 39 -3.45 -5.45 15.38
C LYS A 39 -4.42 -5.06 16.51
N PRO A 40 -5.51 -5.81 16.72
CA PRO A 40 -6.39 -5.62 17.86
C PRO A 40 -5.66 -5.78 19.20
N MET A 41 -5.90 -4.85 20.13
CA MET A 41 -5.40 -4.93 21.51
C MET A 41 -6.39 -5.64 22.45
N TRP A 42 -7.66 -5.75 22.05
CA TRP A 42 -8.74 -6.34 22.84
C TRP A 42 -9.52 -7.37 22.02
N SER A 43 -9.99 -8.42 22.69
CA SER A 43 -10.91 -9.40 22.11
C SER A 43 -12.23 -8.74 21.75
N ARG A 44 -12.90 -9.23 20.71
CA ARG A 44 -14.19 -8.71 20.20
C ARG A 44 -14.15 -7.26 19.69
N VAL A 45 -12.96 -6.71 19.43
CA VAL A 45 -12.76 -5.38 18.82
C VAL A 45 -11.87 -5.53 17.59
N LEU A 46 -12.34 -5.06 16.43
CA LEU A 46 -11.57 -5.07 15.18
C LEU A 46 -11.69 -3.72 14.50
N ALA A 47 -10.55 -3.10 14.19
CA ALA A 47 -10.53 -1.87 13.40
C ALA A 47 -10.64 -2.19 11.90
N VAL A 48 -11.34 -1.32 11.16
CA VAL A 48 -11.52 -1.40 9.71
C VAL A 48 -11.34 -0.03 9.07
N GLY A 49 -11.07 0.01 7.76
CA GLY A 49 -10.84 1.26 7.02
C GLY A 49 -9.65 2.06 7.56
N ASP A 50 -9.78 3.37 7.63
CA ASP A 50 -8.72 4.25 8.14
C ASP A 50 -8.28 3.88 9.57
N ALA A 51 -9.22 3.42 10.41
CA ALA A 51 -8.94 3.03 11.79
C ALA A 51 -8.03 1.80 11.88
N SER A 52 -7.95 0.96 10.85
CA SER A 52 -7.03 -0.19 10.82
C SER A 52 -5.66 0.16 10.25
N GLY A 53 -5.46 1.37 9.75
CA GLY A 53 -4.26 1.77 9.02
C GLY A 53 -4.13 1.14 7.63
N ILE A 54 -5.12 0.38 7.16
CA ILE A 54 -5.17 -0.17 5.80
C ILE A 54 -5.57 0.96 4.84
N GLN A 55 -4.58 1.76 4.47
CA GLN A 55 -4.75 2.96 3.64
C GLN A 55 -3.85 2.90 2.42
N SER A 56 -4.22 3.63 1.39
CA SER A 56 -3.33 3.91 0.28
C SER A 56 -2.05 4.58 0.79
N PRO A 57 -0.88 4.01 0.53
CA PRO A 57 0.38 4.63 0.89
C PRO A 57 0.70 5.83 0.00
N LEU A 58 0.13 5.92 -1.22
CA LEU A 58 0.43 7.00 -2.16
C LEU A 58 -0.57 8.16 -2.06
N SER A 59 -1.87 7.84 -1.98
CA SER A 59 -2.94 8.84 -1.96
C SER A 59 -3.47 9.15 -0.55
N PHE A 60 -3.04 8.39 0.46
CA PHE A 60 -3.53 8.48 1.84
C PHE A 60 -5.04 8.19 1.99
N GLY A 61 -5.70 7.74 0.93
CA GLY A 61 -7.12 7.40 0.95
C GLY A 61 -7.36 6.00 1.49
N GLY A 62 -8.23 5.87 2.49
CA GLY A 62 -8.68 4.56 2.99
C GLY A 62 -9.87 3.97 2.25
N PHE A 63 -10.68 4.77 1.55
CA PHE A 63 -11.90 4.26 0.89
C PHE A 63 -11.58 3.23 -0.20
N GLY A 64 -10.66 3.53 -1.12
CA GLY A 64 -10.25 2.60 -2.17
C GLY A 64 -9.57 1.34 -1.63
N ALA A 65 -8.75 1.49 -0.59
CA ALA A 65 -8.14 0.36 0.10
C ALA A 65 -9.21 -0.53 0.78
N LEU A 66 -10.20 0.09 1.43
CA LEU A 66 -11.31 -0.62 2.07
C LEU A 66 -12.15 -1.39 1.06
N THR A 67 -12.51 -0.80 -0.09
CA THR A 67 -13.31 -1.50 -1.11
C THR A 67 -12.59 -2.71 -1.68
N ARG A 68 -11.27 -2.62 -1.89
CA ARG A 68 -10.41 -3.77 -2.27
C ARG A 68 -10.45 -4.88 -1.22
N HIS A 69 -10.48 -4.55 0.06
CA HIS A 69 -10.44 -5.51 1.15
C HIS A 69 -11.82 -5.91 1.70
N LEU A 70 -12.91 -5.38 1.14
CA LEU A 70 -14.24 -5.53 1.73
C LEU A 70 -14.67 -6.99 1.84
N GLU A 71 -14.52 -7.76 0.76
CA GLU A 71 -14.87 -9.19 0.71
C GLU A 71 -14.11 -10.01 1.76
N ARG A 72 -12.78 -9.89 1.82
CA ARG A 72 -11.98 -10.64 2.82
C ARG A 72 -12.29 -10.22 4.26
N LEU A 73 -12.65 -8.96 4.48
CA LEU A 73 -13.00 -8.45 5.81
C LEU A 73 -14.37 -8.95 6.24
N SER A 74 -15.38 -8.90 5.36
CA SER A 74 -16.71 -9.41 5.65
C SER A 74 -16.68 -10.91 5.92
N ASP A 75 -16.00 -11.67 5.07
CA ASP A 75 -15.90 -13.12 5.18
C ASP A 75 -15.10 -13.51 6.43
N GLY A 76 -14.00 -12.79 6.69
CA GLY A 76 -13.19 -13.01 7.87
C GLY A 76 -13.94 -12.73 9.18
N ILE A 77 -14.76 -11.68 9.22
CA ILE A 77 -15.59 -11.35 10.38
C ILE A 77 -16.71 -12.39 10.57
N SER A 78 -17.38 -12.80 9.48
CA SER A 78 -18.44 -13.83 9.55
C SER A 78 -17.89 -15.14 10.09
N GLU A 79 -16.78 -15.63 9.53
CA GLU A 79 -16.16 -16.88 9.96
C GLU A 79 -15.63 -16.79 11.40
N ALA A 80 -15.12 -15.63 11.82
CA ALA A 80 -14.71 -15.41 13.21
C ALA A 80 -15.87 -15.54 14.20
N LEU A 81 -17.06 -15.03 13.84
CA LEU A 81 -18.26 -15.16 14.65
C LEU A 81 -18.76 -16.61 14.70
N GLU A 82 -18.78 -17.29 13.55
CA GLU A 82 -19.23 -18.69 13.44
C GLU A 82 -18.33 -19.66 14.21
N ALA A 83 -17.01 -19.43 14.20
CA ALA A 83 -16.03 -20.28 14.87
C ALA A 83 -15.66 -19.82 16.29
N ASP A 84 -16.35 -18.82 16.86
CA ASP A 84 -16.02 -18.12 18.12
C ASP A 84 -14.54 -17.71 18.24
N CYS A 85 -13.93 -17.36 17.10
CA CYS A 85 -12.55 -16.89 16.97
C CYS A 85 -12.46 -15.38 17.24
N LEU A 86 -12.95 -14.97 18.42
CA LEU A 86 -13.12 -13.57 18.79
C LEU A 86 -12.06 -13.07 19.77
N HIS A 87 -11.05 -13.89 20.06
CA HIS A 87 -9.86 -13.45 20.79
C HIS A 87 -9.02 -12.49 19.94
N LYS A 88 -8.35 -11.53 20.58
CA LYS A 88 -7.51 -10.53 19.88
C LYS A 88 -6.51 -11.15 18.91
N ASP A 89 -5.95 -12.31 19.24
CA ASP A 89 -4.95 -13.00 18.41
C ASP A 89 -5.56 -13.62 17.15
N ASP A 90 -6.79 -14.14 17.24
CA ASP A 90 -7.50 -14.66 16.08
C ASP A 90 -7.98 -13.51 15.18
N LEU A 91 -8.48 -12.41 15.78
CA LEU A 91 -8.85 -11.20 15.04
C LEU A 91 -7.64 -10.52 14.38
N ALA A 92 -6.45 -10.65 14.95
CA ALA A 92 -5.20 -10.16 14.37
C ALA A 92 -4.85 -10.86 13.04
N GLU A 93 -5.37 -12.05 12.78
CA GLU A 93 -5.21 -12.75 11.49
C GLU A 93 -6.08 -12.14 10.39
N ILE A 94 -7.20 -11.48 10.72
CA ILE A 94 -8.00 -10.71 9.75
C ILE A 94 -7.20 -9.48 9.27
N ASN A 95 -6.52 -8.79 10.20
CA ASN A 95 -5.61 -7.69 9.88
C ASN A 95 -4.16 -8.18 9.79
N ALA A 96 -3.94 -9.29 9.05
CA ALA A 96 -2.62 -9.89 8.86
C ALA A 96 -1.59 -8.90 8.26
N TYR A 97 -0.32 -9.19 8.48
CA TYR A 97 0.78 -8.42 7.88
C TYR A 97 0.71 -8.46 6.35
N THR A 98 0.75 -7.27 5.74
CA THR A 98 0.68 -7.06 4.28
C THR A 98 2.02 -6.50 3.75
N PRO A 99 2.96 -7.36 3.30
CA PRO A 99 4.29 -6.94 2.88
C PRO A 99 4.28 -5.94 1.72
N ASN A 100 3.34 -6.04 0.78
CA ASN A 100 3.18 -5.06 -0.29
C ASN A 100 2.87 -3.64 0.24
N LEU A 101 1.99 -3.52 1.23
CA LEU A 101 1.67 -2.24 1.87
C LEU A 101 2.88 -1.69 2.63
N SER A 102 3.60 -2.53 3.37
CA SER A 102 4.82 -2.12 4.09
C SER A 102 5.94 -1.73 3.12
N ALA A 103 6.10 -2.43 2.00
CA ALA A 103 7.05 -2.06 0.96
C ALA A 103 6.68 -0.71 0.33
N ALA A 104 5.39 -0.40 0.21
CA ALA A 104 4.90 0.86 -0.32
C ALA A 104 5.28 2.08 0.53
N TRP A 105 5.48 1.89 1.84
CA TRP A 105 5.89 2.96 2.74
C TRP A 105 7.22 3.60 2.32
N MET A 106 8.08 2.87 1.60
CA MET A 106 9.30 3.44 1.03
C MET A 106 9.00 4.59 0.05
N PHE A 107 7.91 4.53 -0.71
CA PHE A 107 7.50 5.65 -1.56
C PHE A 107 7.15 6.88 -0.73
N GLN A 108 6.38 6.73 0.36
CA GLN A 108 6.11 7.85 1.28
C GLN A 108 7.39 8.44 1.84
N LYS A 109 8.29 7.56 2.30
CA LYS A 109 9.57 7.96 2.87
C LYS A 109 10.40 8.76 1.86
N ALA A 110 10.47 8.31 0.61
CA ALA A 110 11.19 8.97 -0.48
C ALA A 110 10.51 10.25 -0.96
N MET A 111 9.21 10.42 -0.75
CA MET A 111 8.47 11.64 -1.10
C MET A 111 8.34 12.63 0.07
N SER A 112 9.01 12.37 1.21
CA SER A 112 8.90 13.18 2.42
C SER A 112 10.22 13.89 2.73
N VAL A 113 10.15 15.15 3.16
CA VAL A 113 11.33 15.91 3.60
C VAL A 113 11.22 16.16 5.10
N ARG A 114 12.20 15.69 5.89
CA ARG A 114 12.26 15.95 7.33
C ARG A 114 12.75 17.38 7.59
N MET A 115 12.35 17.93 8.75
CA MET A 115 12.90 19.20 9.21
C MET A 115 14.43 19.15 9.25
N GLY A 116 15.08 20.15 8.66
CA GLY A 116 16.53 20.25 8.59
C GLY A 116 17.19 19.42 7.49
N GLN A 117 16.46 18.62 6.71
CA GLN A 117 17.03 18.00 5.51
C GLN A 117 17.15 19.03 4.38
N ASN A 118 18.33 19.11 3.78
CA ASN A 118 18.56 19.86 2.54
C ASN A 118 18.39 18.91 1.35
N VAL A 119 17.31 19.08 0.58
CA VAL A 119 16.94 18.22 -0.54
C VAL A 119 16.79 19.11 -1.77
N ASP A 120 17.24 18.62 -2.94
CA ASP A 120 16.98 19.30 -4.22
C ASP A 120 15.47 19.54 -4.36
N PRO A 121 15.01 20.79 -4.57
CA PRO A 121 13.60 21.11 -4.76
C PRO A 121 12.92 20.31 -5.88
N LYS A 122 13.68 19.76 -6.83
CA LYS A 122 13.18 18.94 -7.94
C LYS A 122 13.20 17.43 -7.65
N PHE A 123 13.74 17.00 -6.51
CA PHE A 123 13.95 15.58 -6.19
C PHE A 123 12.65 14.76 -6.29
N VAL A 124 11.60 15.18 -5.59
CA VAL A 124 10.31 14.46 -5.56
C VAL A 124 9.66 14.45 -6.96
N ASN A 125 9.72 15.57 -7.68
CA ASN A 125 9.18 15.66 -9.04
C ASN A 125 9.92 14.72 -10.01
N ARG A 126 11.25 14.66 -9.92
CA ARG A 126 12.06 13.72 -10.71
C ARG A 126 11.75 12.27 -10.35
N LEU A 127 11.67 11.95 -9.06
CA LEU A 127 11.32 10.62 -8.58
C LEU A 127 9.97 10.14 -9.15
N LEU A 128 8.94 10.97 -9.02
CA LEU A 128 7.60 10.66 -9.51
C LEU A 128 7.57 10.56 -11.04
N ALA A 129 8.15 11.54 -11.75
CA ALA A 129 8.14 11.56 -13.21
C ALA A 129 8.86 10.33 -13.79
N THR A 130 10.05 10.00 -13.29
CA THR A 130 10.79 8.81 -13.73
C THR A 130 10.03 7.53 -13.42
N ASN A 131 9.47 7.39 -12.21
CA ASN A 131 8.75 6.16 -11.85
C ASN A 131 7.48 5.97 -12.70
N PHE A 132 6.66 7.02 -12.88
CA PHE A 132 5.44 6.95 -13.68
C PHE A 132 5.73 6.71 -15.17
N ASP A 133 6.71 7.39 -15.76
CA ASP A 133 7.12 7.16 -17.16
C ASP A 133 7.59 5.71 -17.38
N LEU A 134 8.34 5.15 -16.43
CA LEU A 134 8.79 3.76 -16.51
C LEU A 134 7.64 2.76 -16.36
N MET A 135 6.73 2.98 -15.41
CA MET A 135 5.57 2.12 -15.23
C MET A 135 4.62 2.18 -16.42
N ASP A 136 4.45 3.34 -17.04
CA ASP A 136 3.67 3.49 -18.28
C ASP A 136 4.29 2.67 -19.42
N LYS A 137 5.61 2.77 -19.60
CA LYS A 137 6.38 1.93 -20.54
C LYS A 137 6.38 0.44 -20.22
N MET A 138 6.07 0.05 -18.98
CA MET A 138 5.86 -1.35 -18.59
C MET A 138 4.48 -1.87 -18.96
N GLY A 139 3.55 -0.98 -19.32
CA GLY A 139 2.21 -1.31 -19.76
C GLY A 139 1.19 -1.37 -18.64
N ILE A 140 -0.06 -1.60 -19.04
CA ILE A 140 -1.25 -1.50 -18.17
C ILE A 140 -1.22 -2.48 -16.99
N ASP A 141 -0.56 -3.64 -17.15
CA ASP A 141 -0.40 -4.65 -16.11
C ASP A 141 0.49 -4.20 -14.95
N THR A 142 1.29 -3.15 -15.15
CA THR A 142 2.13 -2.56 -14.10
C THR A 142 1.49 -1.29 -13.54
N ILE A 143 1.18 -0.31 -14.40
CA ILE A 143 0.74 1.02 -13.94
C ILE A 143 -0.64 0.99 -13.28
N LYS A 144 -1.59 0.19 -13.80
CA LYS A 144 -2.96 0.18 -13.29
C LYS A 144 -3.05 -0.39 -11.86
N PRO A 145 -2.49 -1.58 -11.55
CA PRO A 145 -2.46 -2.05 -10.16
C PRO A 145 -1.71 -1.10 -9.23
N PHE A 146 -0.60 -0.51 -9.66
CA PHE A 146 0.13 0.47 -8.86
C PHE A 146 -0.73 1.68 -8.46
N LEU A 147 -1.48 2.24 -9.42
CA LEU A 147 -2.42 3.35 -9.17
C LEU A 147 -3.59 2.97 -8.24
N GLN A 148 -3.84 1.68 -8.04
CA GLN A 148 -4.85 1.15 -7.13
C GLN A 148 -4.24 0.54 -5.86
N ASP A 149 -3.02 0.97 -5.51
CA ASP A 149 -2.27 0.55 -4.31
C ASP A 149 -1.97 -0.96 -4.25
N VAL A 150 -1.99 -1.62 -5.41
CA VAL A 150 -1.58 -3.02 -5.54
C VAL A 150 -0.14 -3.05 -6.02
N ILE A 151 0.79 -3.08 -5.07
CA ILE A 151 2.19 -3.36 -5.39
C ILE A 151 2.37 -4.86 -5.55
N ARG A 152 2.86 -5.25 -6.72
CA ARG A 152 3.26 -6.61 -7.04
C ARG A 152 4.76 -6.67 -7.25
N ILE A 153 5.35 -7.83 -6.99
CA ILE A 153 6.82 -8.00 -7.06
C ILE A 153 7.38 -7.83 -8.47
N ASP A 154 6.63 -8.25 -9.49
CA ASP A 154 6.98 -8.10 -10.91
C ASP A 154 7.04 -6.62 -11.33
N GLY A 155 6.00 -5.85 -10.99
CA GLY A 155 5.95 -4.41 -11.24
C GLY A 155 7.03 -3.65 -10.46
N LEU A 156 7.26 -4.01 -9.19
CA LEU A 156 8.27 -3.36 -8.34
C LEU A 156 9.69 -3.64 -8.84
N PHE A 157 10.04 -4.90 -9.10
CA PHE A 157 11.37 -5.25 -9.59
C PHE A 157 11.63 -4.70 -11.00
N GLY A 158 10.63 -4.75 -11.88
CA GLY A 158 10.73 -4.21 -13.23
C GLY A 158 10.88 -2.69 -13.26
N SER A 159 10.14 -1.95 -12.43
CA SER A 159 10.25 -0.49 -12.35
C SER A 159 11.60 -0.06 -11.77
N LEU A 160 12.04 -0.70 -10.69
CA LEU A 160 13.35 -0.41 -10.08
C LEU A 160 14.49 -0.70 -11.04
N SER A 161 14.56 -1.91 -11.62
CA SER A 161 15.66 -2.28 -12.52
C SER A 161 15.76 -1.32 -13.72
N ARG A 162 14.63 -0.90 -14.30
CA ARG A 162 14.61 0.11 -15.37
C ARG A 162 15.00 1.50 -14.88
N ALA A 163 14.61 1.88 -13.66
CA ALA A 163 15.01 3.17 -13.06
C ALA A 163 16.52 3.26 -12.84
N PHE A 164 17.15 2.18 -12.39
CA PHE A 164 18.61 2.08 -12.28
C PHE A 164 19.32 2.32 -13.63
N VAL A 165 18.75 1.82 -14.72
CA VAL A 165 19.32 1.99 -16.07
C VAL A 165 19.06 3.39 -16.61
N ALA A 166 17.84 3.91 -16.41
CA ALA A 166 17.43 5.21 -16.93
C ALA A 166 18.13 6.38 -16.22
N ASP A 167 18.42 6.23 -14.92
CA ASP A 167 19.01 7.29 -14.12
C ASP A 167 20.00 6.79 -13.04
N PRO A 168 21.20 6.32 -13.45
CA PRO A 168 22.17 5.73 -12.54
C PRO A 168 22.66 6.68 -11.44
N LEU A 169 22.68 8.00 -11.73
CA LEU A 169 23.13 9.04 -10.81
C LEU A 169 22.07 9.44 -9.79
N PHE A 170 20.80 9.14 -10.04
CA PHE A 170 19.71 9.47 -9.12
C PHE A 170 19.61 8.46 -7.99
N MET A 171 20.04 7.22 -8.19
CA MET A 171 19.93 6.19 -7.16
C MET A 171 20.72 6.51 -5.86
N PRO A 172 21.99 6.96 -5.92
CA PRO A 172 22.69 7.43 -4.72
C PRO A 172 21.95 8.56 -3.99
N GLN A 173 21.25 9.43 -4.72
CA GLN A 173 20.47 10.51 -4.11
C GLN A 173 19.27 9.95 -3.32
N ILE A 174 18.54 8.98 -3.88
CA ILE A 174 17.46 8.30 -3.17
C ILE A 174 18.00 7.60 -1.93
N VAL A 175 19.10 6.85 -2.04
CA VAL A 175 19.73 6.15 -0.91
C VAL A 175 20.13 7.13 0.20
N SER A 176 20.77 8.24 -0.16
CA SER A 176 21.13 9.31 0.77
C SER A 176 19.90 9.96 1.41
N HIS A 177 18.81 10.08 0.68
CA HIS A 177 17.57 10.70 1.13
C HIS A 177 16.78 9.81 2.10
N VAL A 178 16.60 8.53 1.78
CA VAL A 178 15.82 7.59 2.60
C VAL A 178 16.63 6.98 3.75
N GLY A 179 17.94 6.81 3.56
CA GLY A 179 18.88 6.23 4.50
C GLY A 179 19.00 4.70 4.42
N ILE A 180 20.20 4.19 4.68
CA ILE A 180 20.53 2.75 4.64
C ILE A 180 19.61 1.90 5.53
N PRO A 181 19.30 2.28 6.80
CA PRO A 181 18.44 1.46 7.64
C PRO A 181 17.03 1.24 7.05
N ALA A 182 16.47 2.26 6.39
CA ALA A 182 15.17 2.16 5.75
C ALA A 182 15.20 1.22 4.54
N LEU A 183 16.30 1.23 3.77
CA LEU A 183 16.48 0.32 2.63
C LEU A 183 16.57 -1.14 3.07
N VAL A 184 17.32 -1.42 4.15
CA VAL A 184 17.46 -2.78 4.69
C VAL A 184 16.11 -3.33 5.13
N ASP A 185 15.35 -2.53 5.87
CA ASP A 185 14.00 -2.86 6.29
C ASP A 185 13.06 -3.13 5.10
N TRP A 186 13.08 -2.24 4.11
CA TRP A 186 12.29 -2.38 2.89
C TRP A 186 12.65 -3.63 2.07
N MET A 187 13.94 -4.00 1.97
CA MET A 187 14.35 -5.25 1.32
C MET A 187 13.74 -6.47 2.01
N GLY A 188 13.59 -6.44 3.34
CA GLY A 188 12.87 -7.47 4.09
C GLY A 188 11.40 -7.59 3.66
N HIS A 189 10.70 -6.46 3.53
CA HIS A 189 9.31 -6.44 3.03
C HIS A 189 9.20 -6.98 1.59
N VAL A 190 10.11 -6.59 0.70
CA VAL A 190 10.15 -7.10 -0.69
C VAL A 190 10.42 -8.61 -0.73
N GLY A 191 11.33 -9.11 0.11
CA GLY A 191 11.55 -10.56 0.26
C GLY A 191 10.29 -11.29 0.70
N MET A 192 9.56 -10.72 1.66
CA MET A 192 8.28 -11.27 2.13
C MET A 192 7.19 -11.23 1.05
N MET A 193 7.16 -10.21 0.19
CA MET A 193 6.27 -10.22 -0.99
C MET A 193 6.56 -11.41 -1.89
N GLY A 194 7.84 -11.69 -2.17
CA GLY A 194 8.26 -12.84 -2.97
C GLY A 194 7.84 -14.17 -2.35
N LEU A 195 8.05 -14.32 -1.04
CA LEU A 195 7.59 -15.49 -0.29
C LEU A 195 6.07 -15.63 -0.34
N TYR A 196 5.32 -14.55 -0.12
CA TYR A 196 3.85 -14.58 -0.16
C TYR A 196 3.32 -14.94 -1.54
N THR A 197 3.94 -14.43 -2.61
CA THR A 197 3.63 -14.83 -3.99
C THR A 197 3.84 -16.34 -4.16
N ALA A 198 4.98 -16.87 -3.72
CA ALA A 198 5.29 -18.30 -3.84
C ALA A 198 4.31 -19.17 -3.02
N LEU A 199 3.97 -18.77 -1.79
CA LEU A 199 3.00 -19.48 -0.95
C LEU A 199 1.58 -19.40 -1.52
N HIS A 200 1.19 -18.24 -2.06
CA HIS A 200 -0.11 -18.07 -2.69
C HIS A 200 -0.23 -18.94 -3.95
N SER A 201 0.75 -18.89 -4.85
CA SER A 201 0.68 -19.61 -6.12
C SER A 201 0.98 -21.10 -5.99
N GLY A 202 1.90 -21.50 -5.10
CA GLY A 202 2.37 -22.88 -4.97
C GLY A 202 1.69 -23.69 -3.86
N VAL A 203 1.45 -23.09 -2.70
CA VAL A 203 0.97 -23.83 -1.51
C VAL A 203 -0.55 -23.75 -1.38
N THR A 204 -1.15 -22.57 -1.55
CA THR A 204 -2.60 -22.36 -1.40
C THR A 204 -3.44 -23.35 -2.20
N PRO A 205 -3.18 -23.62 -3.50
CA PRO A 205 -4.01 -24.54 -4.28
C PRO A 205 -3.95 -25.98 -3.75
N VAL A 206 -2.81 -26.38 -3.17
CA VAL A 206 -2.59 -27.72 -2.63
C VAL A 206 -3.30 -27.87 -1.28
N ILE A 207 -3.21 -26.88 -0.39
CA ILE A 207 -3.74 -26.99 0.97
C ILE A 207 -5.24 -26.66 1.07
N LYS A 208 -5.78 -25.81 0.18
CA LYS A 208 -7.17 -25.32 0.24
C LYS A 208 -8.22 -26.44 0.31
N PRO A 209 -8.13 -27.55 -0.45
CA PRO A 209 -9.07 -28.67 -0.33
C PRO A 209 -9.03 -29.34 1.05
N PHE A 210 -7.85 -29.44 1.67
CA PHE A 210 -7.69 -30.02 3.00
C PHE A 210 -8.25 -29.10 4.07
N VAL A 211 -7.97 -27.80 3.99
CA VAL A 211 -8.50 -26.77 4.90
C VAL A 211 -10.03 -26.77 4.88
N LYS A 212 -10.64 -26.86 3.69
CA LYS A 212 -12.10 -26.90 3.55
C LYS A 212 -12.76 -28.06 4.32
N ASN A 213 -12.06 -29.18 4.48
CA ASN A 213 -12.58 -30.38 5.14
C ASN A 213 -12.14 -30.49 6.62
N MET A 214 -11.48 -29.46 7.18
CA MET A 214 -11.07 -29.47 8.58
C MET A 214 -12.27 -29.42 9.52
N LYS A 215 -12.31 -30.36 10.49
CA LYS A 215 -13.34 -30.43 11.54
C LYS A 215 -13.14 -29.41 12.66
N ASN A 216 -11.92 -28.89 12.83
CA ASN A 216 -11.63 -27.86 13.81
C ASN A 216 -11.86 -26.48 13.17
N ASP A 217 -12.93 -25.81 13.58
CA ASP A 217 -13.36 -24.53 13.01
C ASP A 217 -12.32 -23.43 13.21
N ARG A 218 -11.69 -23.37 14.39
CA ARG A 218 -10.62 -22.39 14.67
C ARG A 218 -9.39 -22.61 13.79
N ALA A 219 -8.96 -23.85 13.61
CA ALA A 219 -7.84 -24.17 12.73
C ALA A 219 -8.17 -23.83 11.27
N ARG A 220 -9.40 -24.10 10.83
CA ARG A 220 -9.89 -23.74 9.50
C ARG A 220 -9.86 -22.23 9.28
N PHE A 221 -10.39 -21.46 10.23
CA PHE A 221 -10.35 -19.99 10.25
C PHE A 221 -8.92 -19.48 10.10
N GLN A 222 -7.99 -19.95 10.93
CA GLN A 222 -6.59 -19.51 10.89
C GLN A 222 -5.91 -19.80 9.54
N TRP A 223 -6.18 -20.96 8.94
CA TRP A 223 -5.65 -21.29 7.62
C TRP A 223 -6.26 -20.44 6.51
N ASN A 224 -7.56 -20.16 6.56
CA ASN A 224 -8.23 -19.27 5.61
C ASN A 224 -7.63 -17.85 5.67
N ARG A 225 -7.49 -17.28 6.87
CA ARG A 225 -6.86 -15.97 7.06
C ARG A 225 -5.40 -15.95 6.59
N ARG A 226 -4.64 -17.02 6.81
CA ARG A 226 -3.26 -17.13 6.34
C ARG A 226 -3.16 -17.18 4.81
N MET A 227 -4.03 -17.93 4.13
CA MET A 227 -4.08 -17.97 2.68
C MET A 227 -4.51 -16.61 2.07
N GLU A 228 -5.43 -15.91 2.73
CA GLU A 228 -5.79 -14.53 2.37
C GLU A 228 -4.62 -13.56 2.56
N ALA A 229 -3.89 -13.66 3.68
CA ALA A 229 -2.71 -12.84 3.93
C ALA A 229 -1.68 -13.00 2.82
N TRP A 230 -1.44 -14.22 2.35
CA TRP A 230 -0.56 -14.47 1.22
C TRP A 230 -1.07 -13.83 -0.07
N LYS A 231 -2.36 -14.01 -0.40
CA LYS A 231 -2.99 -13.47 -1.61
C LYS A 231 -2.94 -11.94 -1.66
N PHE A 232 -3.41 -11.28 -0.60
CA PHE A 232 -3.51 -9.82 -0.55
C PHE A 232 -2.16 -9.17 -0.28
N GLY A 233 -1.30 -9.79 0.53
CA GLY A 233 0.04 -9.30 0.84
C GLY A 233 1.01 -9.38 -0.33
N SER A 234 0.80 -10.26 -1.30
CA SER A 234 1.57 -10.31 -2.55
C SER A 234 1.01 -9.42 -3.68
N GLY A 235 -0.23 -8.93 -3.55
CA GLY A 235 -0.95 -8.27 -4.63
C GLY A 235 -1.53 -9.22 -5.68
N CYS A 236 -1.57 -10.54 -5.42
CA CYS A 236 -2.18 -11.53 -6.30
C CYS A 236 -3.72 -11.50 -6.28
N ASP A 237 -4.32 -10.68 -5.41
CA ASP A 237 -5.76 -10.41 -5.42
C ASP A 237 -6.20 -9.52 -6.59
N TYR A 238 -5.28 -8.81 -7.22
CA TYR A 238 -5.60 -7.91 -8.30
C TYR A 238 -5.99 -8.64 -9.59
N ILE A 239 -7.14 -8.26 -10.14
CA ILE A 239 -7.64 -8.72 -11.42
C ILE A 239 -7.68 -7.52 -12.35
N LEU A 240 -6.99 -7.59 -13.49
CA LEU A 240 -7.03 -6.53 -14.48
C LEU A 240 -8.48 -6.39 -15.00
N PRO A 241 -9.11 -5.21 -14.87
CA PRO A 241 -10.42 -4.98 -15.47
C PRO A 241 -10.29 -5.11 -16.99
N ARG A 242 -11.06 -6.04 -17.55
CA ARG A 242 -11.19 -6.23 -19.00
C ARG A 242 -11.92 -5.08 -19.65
#